data_AF-A0A2S9LAR7-F1
#
_entry.id   AF-A0A2S9LAR7-F1
#
_cell.length_a   1.000
_cell.length_b   1.000
_cell.length_c   1.000
_cell.angle_alpha   90.00
_cell.angle_beta   90.00
_cell.angle_gamma   90.00
#
_symmetry.space_group_name_H-M   'P 1'
#
loop_
_entity.id
_entity.type
_entity.pdbx_description
1 polymer ?
#
loop_
_entity_poly.entity_id
_entity_poly.type
_entity_poly.pdbx_seq_one_letter_code
_entity_poly.pdbx_strand_id
1 'polypeptide(L)' 'ELEDFLSDGAAEETLDAVIDWGRYGEIFSYNDQTEIFSLEDVES' A
#
# COMPACT_ATOMS: atom_id res chain seq x y z
N GLU A 1 14.89 8.86 7.27
CA GLU A 1 13.71 8.47 6.46
C GLU A 1 14.16 8.13 5.02
N LEU A 2 13.29 8.05 4.01
CA LEU A 2 13.71 7.77 2.61
C LEU A 2 14.80 8.76 2.12
N GLU A 3 14.71 10.02 2.58
CA GLU A 3 15.69 11.09 2.37
C GLU A 3 17.10 10.80 2.92
N ASP A 4 17.27 9.83 3.82
CA ASP A 4 18.61 9.44 4.32
C ASP A 4 19.40 8.67 3.25
N PHE A 5 18.72 8.14 2.23
CA PHE A 5 19.28 7.23 1.24
C PHE A 5 19.06 7.68 -0.21
N LEU A 6 18.10 8.57 -0.45
CA LEU A 6 17.69 9.02 -1.77
C LEU A 6 17.82 10.54 -1.86
N SER A 7 18.12 11.05 -3.06
CA SER A 7 17.93 12.47 -3.33
C SER A 7 16.46 12.86 -3.19
N ASP A 8 16.17 14.11 -2.83
CA ASP A 8 14.82 14.63 -2.60
C ASP A 8 13.78 14.17 -3.64
N GLY A 9 14.07 14.36 -4.94
CA GLY A 9 13.14 13.96 -6.01
C GLY A 9 12.92 12.45 -6.12
N ALA A 10 13.94 11.65 -5.80
CA ALA A 10 13.82 10.19 -5.79
C ALA A 10 13.06 9.69 -4.54
N ALA A 11 13.19 10.38 -3.41
CA ALA A 11 12.40 10.09 -2.21
C ALA A 11 10.92 10.39 -2.44
N GLU A 12 10.60 11.52 -3.08
CA GLU A 12 9.23 11.90 -3.47
C GLU A 12 8.61 10.88 -4.45
N GLU A 13 9.30 10.56 -5.54
CA GLU A 13 8.83 9.55 -6.51
C GLU A 13 8.61 8.17 -5.86
N THR A 14 9.51 7.78 -4.96
CA THR A 14 9.37 6.51 -4.22
C THR A 14 8.17 6.53 -3.29
N LEU A 15 7.94 7.64 -2.59
CA LEU A 15 6.81 7.80 -1.68
C LEU A 15 5.48 7.75 -2.45
N ASP A 16 5.38 8.45 -3.57
CA ASP A 16 4.21 8.44 -4.44
C ASP A 16 3.91 7.03 -4.96
N ALA A 17 4.93 6.33 -5.44
CA ALA A 17 4.78 4.95 -5.89
C ALA A 17 4.26 4.04 -4.76
N VAL A 18 4.82 4.14 -3.56
CA VAL A 18 4.38 3.33 -2.40
C VAL A 18 2.94 3.67 -2.00
N ILE A 19 2.53 4.93 -2.05
CA ILE A 19 1.14 5.35 -1.78
C ILE A 19 0.18 4.74 -2.81
N ASP A 20 0.53 4.80 -4.10
CA ASP A 20 -0.30 4.23 -5.16
C ASP A 20 -0.48 2.72 -4.98
N TRP A 21 0.60 1.98 -4.69
CA TRP A 21 0.52 0.56 -4.36
C TRP A 21 -0.28 0.29 -3.08
N GLY A 22 -0.14 1.15 -2.07
CA GLY A 22 -0.88 1.06 -0.80
C GLY A 22 -2.39 1.10 -1.00
N ARG A 23 -2.88 2.00 -1.87
CA ARG A 23 -4.32 2.10 -2.20
C ARG A 23 -4.88 0.83 -2.84
N TYR A 24 -4.08 0.11 -3.63
CA TYR A 24 -4.48 -1.21 -4.14
C TYR A 24 -4.48 -2.29 -3.06
N GLY A 25 -3.72 -2.12 -1.97
CA GLY A 25 -3.74 -3.03 -0.83
C GLY A 25 -5.02 -2.91 0.02
N GLU A 26 -5.61 -1.72 0.08
CA GLU A 26 -6.80 -1.44 0.91
C GLU A 26 -8.07 -2.18 0.46
N ILE A 27 -8.13 -2.66 -0.79
CA ILE A 27 -9.30 -3.41 -1.29
C ILE A 27 -9.40 -4.83 -0.71
N PHE A 28 -8.37 -5.29 0.01
CA PHE A 28 -8.33 -6.60 0.61
C PHE A 28 -8.63 -6.52 2.10
N SER A 29 -9.57 -7.35 2.55
CA SER A 29 -9.74 -7.71 3.95
C SER A 29 -8.79 -8.85 4.32
N TYR A 30 -8.23 -8.80 5.52
CA TYR A 30 -7.42 -9.88 6.08
C TYR A 30 -8.20 -10.63 7.15
N ASN A 31 -8.27 -11.96 7.03
CA ASN A 31 -8.88 -12.82 8.03
C ASN A 31 -7.80 -13.41 8.95
N ASP A 32 -7.75 -12.97 10.21
CA ASP A 32 -6.76 -13.42 11.21
C ASP A 32 -6.86 -14.91 11.58
N GLN A 33 -8.02 -15.54 11.40
CA GLN A 33 -8.21 -16.95 11.77
C GLN A 33 -7.71 -17.91 10.68
N THR A 34 -7.85 -17.51 9.42
CA THR A 34 -7.46 -18.33 8.27
C THR A 34 -6.16 -17.86 7.62
N GLU A 35 -5.65 -16.69 7.98
CA GLU A 35 -4.47 -16.02 7.41
C GLU A 35 -4.62 -15.79 5.89
N ILE A 36 -5.83 -15.45 5.44
CA ILE A 36 -6.16 -15.28 4.01
C ILE A 36 -6.61 -13.85 3.76
N PHE A 37 -6.15 -13.30 2.63
CA PHE A 37 -6.69 -12.07 2.05
C PHE A 37 -7.86 -12.38 1.12
N SER A 38 -8.93 -11.59 1.23
CA SER A 38 -10.10 -11.62 0.34
C SER A 38 -10.48 -10.21 -0.06
N LEU A 39 -11.07 -10.03 -1.25
CA LEU A 39 -11.63 -8.73 -1.61
C LEU A 39 -12.78 -8.41 -0.64
N GLU A 40 -12.82 -7.17 -0.15
CA GLU A 40 -13.99 -6.67 0.59
C GLU A 40 -15.19 -6.58 -0.38
N ASP A 41 -16.36 -7.08 0.02
CA ASP A 41 -17.57 -6.95 -0.79
C ASP A 41 -17.89 -5.46 -0.94
N VAL A 42 -17.74 -4.95 -2.17
CA VAL A 42 -18.11 -3.57 -2.49
C VAL A 42 -19.63 -3.56 -2.61
N GLU A 43 -20.33 -3.24 -1.52
CA GLU A 43 -21.78 -2.99 -1.56
C GLU A 43 -22.03 -1.90 -2.62
N SER A 44 -22.64 -2.30 -3.74
CA SER A 44 -22.95 -1.45 -4.90
C SER A 44 -24.27 -0.70 -4.77
#